data_AF-A0A8T3MGQ5-F1
#
_entry.id   AF-A0A8T3MGQ5-F1
#
_cell.length_a   1.000
_cell.length_b   1.000
_cell.length_c   1.000
_cell.angle_alpha   90.00
_cell.angle_beta   90.00
_cell.angle_gamma   90.00
#
_symmetry.space_group_name_H-M   'P 1'
#
loop_
_entity.id
_entity.type
_entity.pdbx_description
1 polymer ?
#
loop_
_entity_poly.entity_id
_entity_poly.type
_entity_poly.pdbx_seq_one_letter_code
_entity_poly.pdbx_strand_id
1 'polypeptide(L)'
;RQPPVDTTILRGARAVGVVCALAFVAPVVLSIAFPAAFFYAPYHPAYERMIGAVLTSFGLGLLLALRDPVRNAGVFAIIGLATGSLAGANVYALLMDGADPLHWWMQVPLLLAVATALVVTYTRLRRPHPVIVRVVVAAVTLMPFALFLYDAAYRSFVR
;
A
#
# COMPACT_ATOMS: atom_id res chain seq x y z
N ARG A 1 -17.95 -21.44 15.62
CA ARG A 1 -16.77 -21.99 14.89
C ARG A 1 -16.88 -21.49 13.45
N GLN A 2 -15.88 -20.78 12.93
CA GLN A 2 -15.90 -20.40 11.51
C GLN A 2 -15.78 -21.68 10.66
N PRO A 3 -16.49 -21.78 9.53
CA PRO A 3 -16.35 -22.92 8.63
C PRO A 3 -14.89 -23.03 8.14
N PRO A 4 -14.38 -24.25 7.89
CA PRO A 4 -13.02 -24.45 7.41
C PRO A 4 -12.80 -23.71 6.09
N VAL A 5 -11.71 -22.93 6.02
CA VAL A 5 -11.31 -22.21 4.80
C VAL A 5 -10.77 -23.21 3.79
N ASP A 6 -11.24 -23.12 2.55
CA ASP A 6 -10.81 -24.03 1.47
C ASP A 6 -9.29 -23.93 1.22
N THR A 7 -8.67 -25.08 0.99
CA THR A 7 -7.25 -25.22 0.65
C THR A 7 -6.86 -24.40 -0.59
N THR A 8 -7.78 -24.24 -1.55
CA THR A 8 -7.58 -23.39 -2.73
C THR A 8 -7.41 -21.93 -2.36
N ILE A 9 -8.21 -21.43 -1.40
CA ILE A 9 -8.13 -20.06 -0.90
C ILE A 9 -6.80 -19.83 -0.17
N LEU A 10 -6.35 -20.81 0.61
CA LEU A 10 -5.06 -20.74 1.31
C LEU A 10 -3.86 -20.68 0.35
N ARG A 11 -3.87 -21.51 -0.69
CA ARG A 11 -2.83 -21.47 -1.74
C ARG A 11 -2.84 -20.15 -2.49
N GLY A 12 -4.02 -19.65 -2.85
CA GLY A 12 -4.19 -18.35 -3.49
C GLY A 12 -3.65 -17.21 -2.62
N ALA A 13 -4.00 -17.19 -1.33
CA ALA A 13 -3.52 -16.18 -0.39
C ALA A 13 -1.99 -16.18 -0.24
N ARG A 14 -1.37 -17.37 -0.24
CA ARG A 14 0.09 -17.49 -0.22
C ARG A 14 0.72 -16.96 -1.50
N ALA A 15 0.20 -17.33 -2.66
CA ALA A 15 0.70 -16.84 -3.94
C ALA A 15 0.59 -15.31 -4.03
N VAL A 16 -0.58 -14.74 -3.69
CA VAL A 16 -0.77 -13.28 -3.66
C VAL A 16 0.19 -12.62 -2.68
N GLY A 17 0.36 -13.17 -1.47
CA GLY A 17 1.27 -12.62 -0.48
C GLY A 17 2.74 -12.60 -0.95
N VAL A 18 3.20 -13.65 -1.64
CA VAL A 18 4.55 -13.68 -2.24
C VAL A 18 4.69 -12.63 -3.34
N VAL A 19 3.74 -12.57 -4.27
CA VAL A 19 3.76 -11.61 -5.38
C VAL A 19 3.74 -10.18 -4.86
N CYS A 20 2.88 -9.88 -3.89
CA CYS A 20 2.81 -8.56 -3.26
C CYS A 20 4.08 -8.23 -2.47
N ALA A 21 4.68 -9.20 -1.77
CA ALA A 21 5.95 -8.98 -1.09
C ALA A 21 7.07 -8.62 -2.07
N LEU A 22 7.16 -9.33 -3.20
CA LEU A 22 8.10 -8.99 -4.27
C LEU A 22 7.81 -7.60 -4.86
N ALA A 23 6.53 -7.24 -5.04
CA ALA A 23 6.12 -5.92 -5.53
C ALA A 23 6.48 -4.77 -4.58
N PHE A 24 6.68 -5.01 -3.27
CA PHE A 24 7.19 -4.01 -2.35
C PHE A 24 8.72 -3.93 -2.34
N VAL A 25 9.42 -5.05 -2.49
CA VAL A 25 10.89 -5.08 -2.51
C VAL A 25 11.44 -4.60 -3.86
N ALA A 26 10.76 -4.86 -4.96
CA ALA A 26 11.22 -4.48 -6.30
C ALA A 26 11.46 -2.97 -6.45
N PRO A 27 10.55 -2.06 -6.04
CA PRO A 27 10.80 -0.62 -6.03
C PRO A 27 12.06 -0.22 -5.25
N VAL A 28 12.35 -0.87 -4.12
CA VAL A 28 13.53 -0.58 -3.29
C VAL A 28 14.83 -0.88 -4.04
N VAL A 29 14.85 -1.94 -4.85
CA VAL A 29 16.03 -2.34 -5.63
C VAL A 29 16.10 -1.55 -6.95
N LEU A 30 14.98 -1.43 -7.65
CA LEU A 30 14.90 -0.77 -8.96
C LEU A 30 15.13 0.73 -8.87
N SER A 31 14.85 1.36 -7.72
CA SER A 31 15.13 2.79 -7.51
C SER A 31 16.61 3.14 -7.57
N ILE A 32 17.52 2.18 -7.41
CA ILE A 32 18.97 2.40 -7.59
C ILE A 32 19.28 2.73 -9.06
N ALA A 33 18.57 2.09 -10.01
CA ALA A 33 18.76 2.31 -11.44
C ALA A 33 17.80 3.35 -12.02
N PHE A 34 16.58 3.45 -11.48
CA PHE A 34 15.50 4.29 -11.99
C PHE A 34 14.87 5.15 -10.87
N PRO A 35 15.61 6.04 -10.22
CA PRO A 35 15.12 6.79 -9.05
C PRO A 35 13.89 7.65 -9.37
N ALA A 36 13.83 8.26 -10.57
CA ALA A 36 12.71 9.10 -11.00
C ALA A 36 11.38 8.33 -11.11
N ALA A 37 11.41 7.01 -11.26
CA ALA A 37 10.19 6.19 -11.27
C ALA A 37 9.62 5.97 -9.85
N PHE A 38 10.47 6.04 -8.83
CA PHE A 38 10.16 5.57 -7.47
C PHE A 38 10.20 6.68 -6.40
N PHE A 39 10.90 7.78 -6.66
CA PHE A 39 11.06 8.88 -5.72
C PHE A 39 10.79 10.23 -6.39
N TYR A 40 10.44 11.22 -5.56
CA TYR A 40 10.24 12.59 -6.00
C TYR A 40 11.52 13.41 -5.88
N ALA A 41 11.79 14.23 -6.90
CA ALA A 41 12.82 15.25 -6.81
C ALA A 41 12.33 16.47 -5.99
N PRO A 42 13.19 17.16 -5.24
CA PRO A 42 14.60 16.85 -5.01
C PRO A 42 14.79 15.64 -4.08
N TYR A 43 15.70 14.74 -4.45
CA TYR A 43 15.99 13.51 -3.72
C TYR A 43 16.54 13.80 -2.33
N HIS A 44 15.88 13.28 -1.30
CA HIS A 44 16.29 13.47 0.10
C HIS A 44 16.59 12.12 0.77
N PRO A 45 17.84 11.87 1.22
CA PRO A 45 18.25 10.56 1.72
C PRO A 45 17.41 10.04 2.89
N ALA A 46 16.92 10.95 3.76
CA ALA A 46 16.05 10.57 4.87
C ALA A 46 14.71 10.01 4.38
N TYR A 47 14.11 10.64 3.37
CA TYR A 47 12.84 10.22 2.78
C TYR A 47 12.98 8.86 2.10
N GLU A 48 14.02 8.68 1.30
CA GLU A 48 14.29 7.43 0.58
C GLU A 48 14.51 6.26 1.53
N ARG A 49 15.27 6.46 2.61
CA ARG A 49 15.51 5.44 3.64
C ARG A 49 14.23 5.10 4.40
N MET A 50 13.40 6.10 4.73
CA MET A 50 12.12 5.88 5.39
C MET A 50 11.18 5.05 4.52
N ILE A 51 11.00 5.43 3.24
CA ILE A 51 10.18 4.66 2.30
C ILE A 51 10.75 3.26 2.09
N GLY A 52 12.06 3.15 1.87
CA GLY A 52 12.72 1.86 1.70
C GLY A 52 12.49 0.92 2.88
N ALA A 53 12.60 1.44 4.11
CA ALA A 53 12.33 0.69 5.33
C ALA A 53 10.86 0.26 5.44
N VAL A 54 9.91 1.16 5.11
CA VAL A 54 8.47 0.85 5.14
C VAL A 54 8.12 -0.23 4.11
N LEU A 55 8.53 -0.08 2.86
CA LEU A 55 8.25 -1.05 1.79
C LEU A 55 8.88 -2.42 2.09
N THR A 56 10.12 -2.44 2.56
CA THR A 56 10.80 -3.68 2.99
C THR A 56 10.04 -4.34 4.14
N SER A 57 9.59 -3.55 5.12
CA SER A 57 8.81 -4.06 6.26
C SER A 57 7.45 -4.64 5.84
N PHE A 58 6.78 -4.04 4.84
CA PHE A 58 5.56 -4.60 4.27
C PHE A 58 5.83 -5.93 3.57
N GLY A 59 6.89 -6.02 2.77
CA GLY A 59 7.30 -7.27 2.12
C GLY A 59 7.57 -8.39 3.14
N LEU A 60 8.42 -8.11 4.13
CA LEU A 60 8.74 -9.08 5.18
C LEU A 60 7.52 -9.45 6.04
N GLY A 61 6.70 -8.47 6.41
CA GLY A 61 5.46 -8.67 7.16
C GLY A 61 4.48 -9.60 6.44
N LEU A 62 4.33 -9.44 5.12
CA LEU A 62 3.55 -10.36 4.30
C LEU A 62 4.14 -11.77 4.29
N LEU A 63 5.45 -11.92 4.07
CA LEU A 63 6.10 -13.24 4.07
C LEU A 63 5.92 -13.97 5.41
N LEU A 64 6.02 -13.24 6.53
CA LEU A 64 5.77 -13.80 7.87
C LEU A 64 4.30 -14.22 8.04
N ALA A 65 3.36 -13.45 7.50
CA ALA A 65 1.93 -13.76 7.55
C ALA A 65 1.59 -15.06 6.80
N LEU A 66 2.38 -15.48 5.80
CA LEU A 66 2.11 -16.68 4.99
C LEU A 66 2.19 -18.00 5.75
N ARG A 67 2.85 -18.03 6.93
CA ARG A 67 2.92 -19.21 7.80
C ARG A 67 1.52 -19.71 8.17
N ASP A 68 0.65 -18.77 8.54
CA ASP A 68 -0.76 -19.00 8.83
C ASP A 68 -1.58 -17.80 8.33
N PRO A 69 -2.00 -17.80 7.04
CA PRO A 69 -2.69 -16.67 6.44
C PRO A 69 -4.02 -16.34 7.10
N VAL A 70 -4.71 -17.33 7.69
CA VAL A 70 -6.03 -17.14 8.31
C VAL A 70 -5.88 -16.43 9.66
N ARG A 71 -4.93 -16.90 10.48
CA ARG A 71 -4.62 -16.25 11.76
C ARG A 71 -4.09 -14.84 11.54
N ASN A 72 -3.27 -14.65 10.51
CA ASN A 72 -2.63 -13.38 10.18
C ASN A 72 -3.40 -12.55 9.13
N ALA A 73 -4.66 -12.86 8.87
CA ALA A 73 -5.45 -12.18 7.82
C ALA A 73 -5.47 -10.64 8.00
N GLY A 74 -5.41 -10.16 9.24
CA GLY A 74 -5.35 -8.72 9.53
C GLY A 74 -4.12 -8.02 8.93
N VAL A 75 -3.00 -8.72 8.75
CA VAL A 75 -1.79 -8.17 8.13
C VAL A 75 -2.05 -7.77 6.68
N PHE A 76 -2.79 -8.60 5.93
CA PHE A 76 -3.19 -8.28 4.55
C PHE A 76 -4.07 -7.03 4.51
N ALA A 77 -5.00 -6.87 5.47
CA ALA A 77 -5.87 -5.69 5.54
C ALA A 77 -5.08 -4.42 5.85
N ILE A 78 -4.19 -4.46 6.85
CA ILE A 78 -3.41 -3.29 7.28
C ILE A 78 -2.44 -2.86 6.19
N ILE A 79 -1.69 -3.80 5.61
CA ILE A 79 -0.75 -3.50 4.52
C ILE A 79 -1.52 -3.02 3.29
N GLY A 80 -2.65 -3.65 2.96
CA GLY A 80 -3.51 -3.21 1.86
C GLY A 80 -4.03 -1.79 2.04
N LEU A 81 -4.49 -1.43 3.24
CA LEU A 81 -4.92 -0.08 3.59
C LEU A 81 -3.76 0.92 3.44
N ALA A 82 -2.62 0.65 4.07
CA ALA A 82 -1.46 1.53 4.02
C ALA A 82 -0.95 1.74 2.58
N THR A 83 -0.98 0.67 1.77
CA THR A 83 -0.59 0.73 0.34
C THR A 83 -1.58 1.56 -0.47
N GLY A 84 -2.88 1.40 -0.24
CA GLY A 84 -3.90 2.22 -0.88
C GLY A 84 -3.76 3.70 -0.49
N SER A 85 -3.51 3.99 0.79
CA SER A 85 -3.23 5.34 1.27
C SER A 85 -1.98 5.93 0.59
N LEU A 86 -0.93 5.14 0.41
CA LEU A 86 0.27 5.57 -0.33
C LEU A 86 -0.04 5.87 -1.81
N ALA A 87 -0.93 5.12 -2.44
CA ALA A 87 -1.42 5.42 -3.78
C ALA A 87 -2.19 6.75 -3.82
N GLY A 88 -3.06 7.00 -2.84
CA GLY A 88 -3.77 8.27 -2.69
C GLY A 88 -2.82 9.46 -2.47
N ALA A 89 -1.76 9.26 -1.68
CA ALA A 89 -0.72 10.27 -1.51
C ALA A 89 0.04 10.56 -2.81
N ASN A 90 0.35 9.52 -3.60
CA ASN A 90 0.95 9.70 -4.93
C ASN A 90 0.03 10.51 -5.86
N VAL A 91 -1.27 10.22 -5.86
CA VAL A 91 -2.26 10.96 -6.65
C VAL A 91 -2.33 12.42 -6.22
N TYR A 92 -2.29 12.70 -4.91
CA TYR A 92 -2.24 14.06 -4.41
C TYR A 92 -1.01 14.81 -4.93
N ALA A 93 0.19 14.23 -4.79
CA ALA A 93 1.43 14.83 -5.26
C ALA A 93 1.42 15.11 -6.77
N LEU A 94 0.83 14.20 -7.56
CA LEU A 94 0.66 14.37 -9.01
C LEU A 94 -0.30 15.50 -9.39
N LEU A 95 -1.33 15.74 -8.58
CA LEU A 95 -2.35 16.75 -8.86
C LEU A 95 -1.99 18.14 -8.31
N MET A 96 -1.31 18.20 -7.16
CA MET A 96 -1.11 19.44 -6.40
C MET A 96 0.34 19.91 -6.39
N ASP A 97 1.30 18.98 -6.35
CA ASP A 97 2.72 19.32 -6.16
C ASP A 97 3.53 19.33 -7.46
N GLY A 98 2.89 19.03 -8.60
CA GLY A 98 3.55 18.99 -9.91
C GLY A 98 4.58 17.87 -10.04
N ALA A 99 4.36 16.75 -9.34
CA ALA A 99 5.24 15.59 -9.39
C ALA A 99 5.39 14.99 -10.80
N ASP A 100 6.45 14.21 -11.02
CA ASP A 100 6.76 13.61 -12.33
C ASP A 100 5.57 12.76 -12.85
N PRO A 101 5.04 13.03 -14.05
CA PRO A 101 3.93 12.27 -14.62
C PRO A 101 4.22 10.76 -14.76
N LEU A 102 5.47 10.32 -14.72
CA LEU A 102 5.85 8.90 -14.75
C LEU A 102 5.20 8.10 -13.60
N HIS A 103 4.94 8.73 -12.45
CA HIS A 103 4.27 8.08 -11.32
C HIS A 103 2.84 7.61 -11.64
N TRP A 104 2.14 8.24 -12.59
CA TRP A 104 0.82 7.79 -13.08
C TRP A 104 0.87 6.41 -13.73
N TRP A 105 1.99 6.06 -14.34
CA TRP A 105 2.12 4.84 -15.14
C TRP A 105 2.85 3.73 -14.40
N MET A 106 3.60 4.07 -13.36
CA MET A 106 4.39 3.09 -12.60
C MET A 106 3.84 2.89 -11.18
N GLN A 107 3.94 3.91 -10.32
CA GLN A 107 3.63 3.75 -8.89
C GLN A 107 2.13 3.63 -8.62
N VAL A 108 1.32 4.55 -9.16
CA VAL A 108 -0.12 4.57 -8.87
C VAL A 108 -0.79 3.24 -9.25
N PRO A 109 -0.59 2.68 -10.47
CA PRO A 109 -1.20 1.40 -10.83
C PRO A 109 -0.66 0.23 -10.00
N LEU A 110 0.64 0.20 -9.73
CA LEU A 110 1.26 -0.84 -8.91
C LEU A 110 0.67 -0.87 -7.49
N LEU A 111 0.63 0.27 -6.83
CA LEU A 111 0.14 0.40 -5.46
C LEU A 111 -1.36 0.06 -5.38
N LEU A 112 -2.17 0.54 -6.33
CA LEU A 112 -3.59 0.20 -6.39
C LEU A 112 -3.83 -1.29 -6.66
N ALA A 113 -3.06 -1.92 -7.54
CA ALA A 113 -3.16 -3.34 -7.82
C ALA A 113 -2.80 -4.18 -6.58
N VAL A 114 -1.70 -3.84 -5.91
CA VAL A 114 -1.28 -4.53 -4.67
C VAL A 114 -2.31 -4.33 -3.55
N ALA A 115 -2.76 -3.09 -3.32
CA ALA A 115 -3.77 -2.78 -2.31
C ALA A 115 -5.05 -3.59 -2.56
N THR A 116 -5.53 -3.62 -3.81
CA THR A 116 -6.73 -4.39 -4.20
C THR A 116 -6.53 -5.88 -3.98
N ALA A 117 -5.39 -6.44 -4.40
CA ALA A 117 -5.08 -7.86 -4.23
C ALA A 117 -5.06 -8.26 -2.74
N LEU A 118 -4.47 -7.43 -1.89
CA LEU A 118 -4.40 -7.66 -0.44
C LEU A 118 -5.77 -7.55 0.23
N VAL A 119 -6.57 -6.55 -0.13
CA VAL A 119 -7.94 -6.39 0.41
C VAL A 119 -8.85 -7.54 -0.03
N VAL A 120 -8.79 -7.95 -1.31
CA VAL A 120 -9.55 -9.09 -1.82
C VAL A 120 -9.11 -10.40 -1.15
N THR A 121 -7.80 -10.57 -0.93
CA THR A 121 -7.29 -11.75 -0.21
C THR A 121 -7.78 -11.76 1.23
N TYR A 122 -7.75 -10.60 1.91
CA TYR A 122 -8.32 -10.45 3.23
C TYR A 122 -9.81 -10.81 3.28
N THR A 123 -10.62 -10.30 2.36
CA THR A 123 -12.08 -10.56 2.36
C THR A 123 -12.43 -12.02 2.07
N ARG A 124 -11.56 -12.73 1.33
CA ARG A 124 -11.67 -14.18 1.11
C ARG A 124 -11.27 -14.99 2.35
N LEU A 125 -10.26 -14.55 3.09
CA LEU A 125 -9.78 -15.22 4.31
C LEU A 125 -10.68 -14.97 5.52
N ARG A 126 -11.21 -13.75 5.65
CA ARG A 126 -12.17 -13.36 6.67
C ARG A 126 -13.31 -12.64 5.98
N ARG A 127 -14.55 -13.13 6.11
CA ARG A 127 -15.75 -12.41 5.69
C ARG A 127 -15.86 -11.13 6.53
N PRO A 128 -15.40 -9.96 6.05
CA PRO A 128 -15.38 -8.76 6.86
C PRO A 128 -16.78 -8.17 6.88
N HIS A 129 -17.11 -7.44 7.94
CA HIS A 129 -18.33 -6.65 7.94
C HIS A 129 -18.26 -5.60 6.81
N PRO A 130 -19.31 -5.40 6.00
CA PRO A 130 -19.27 -4.49 4.84
C PRO A 130 -18.89 -3.05 5.21
N VAL A 131 -19.19 -2.63 6.45
CA VAL A 131 -18.78 -1.32 6.97
C VAL A 131 -17.25 -1.17 6.99
N ILE A 132 -16.51 -2.21 7.39
CA ILE A 132 -15.04 -2.15 7.44
C ILE A 132 -14.47 -1.94 6.04
N VAL A 133 -15.02 -2.64 5.04
CA VAL A 133 -14.60 -2.48 3.64
C VAL A 133 -14.87 -1.06 3.16
N ARG A 134 -16.05 -0.49 3.46
CA ARG A 134 -16.37 0.90 3.12
C ARG A 134 -15.45 1.90 3.79
N VAL A 135 -15.13 1.71 5.07
CA VAL A 135 -14.20 2.58 5.81
C VAL A 135 -12.79 2.52 5.20
N VAL A 136 -12.31 1.33 4.83
CA VAL A 136 -11.01 1.18 4.16
C VAL A 136 -11.01 1.86 2.80
N VAL A 137 -12.04 1.64 1.98
CA VAL A 137 -12.18 2.31 0.68
C VAL A 137 -12.22 3.82 0.86
N ALA A 138 -13.04 4.33 1.79
CA ALA A 138 -13.13 5.76 2.09
C ALA A 138 -11.79 6.33 2.57
N ALA A 139 -11.05 5.64 3.44
CA ALA A 139 -9.75 6.09 3.92
C ALA A 139 -8.72 6.19 2.80
N VAL A 140 -8.79 5.32 1.79
CA VAL A 140 -7.92 5.36 0.60
C VAL A 140 -8.35 6.48 -0.35
N THR A 141 -9.65 6.56 -0.68
CA THR A 141 -10.15 7.53 -1.66
C THR A 141 -10.16 8.96 -1.15
N LEU A 142 -10.35 9.15 0.16
CA LEU A 142 -10.31 10.46 0.82
C LEU A 142 -8.89 10.87 1.22
N MET A 143 -7.87 10.02 1.01
CA MET A 143 -6.49 10.34 1.37
C MET A 143 -5.99 11.65 0.71
N PRO A 144 -6.22 11.91 -0.60
CA PRO A 144 -5.81 13.19 -1.19
C PRO A 144 -6.46 14.40 -0.51
N PHE A 145 -7.72 14.27 -0.11
CA PHE A 145 -8.43 15.34 0.60
C PHE A 145 -7.89 15.53 2.03
N ALA A 146 -7.57 14.44 2.72
CA ALA A 146 -6.95 14.50 4.04
C ALA A 146 -5.58 15.21 4.00
N LEU A 147 -4.77 14.92 2.97
CA LEU A 147 -3.48 15.59 2.75
C LEU A 147 -3.65 17.07 2.39
N PHE A 148 -4.65 17.40 1.56
CA PHE A 148 -4.99 18.79 1.28
C PHE A 148 -5.31 19.58 2.57
N LEU A 149 -6.14 19.01 3.45
CA LEU A 149 -6.46 19.64 4.74
C LEU A 149 -5.24 19.75 5.63
N TYR A 150 -4.37 18.73 5.65
CA TYR A 150 -3.11 18.75 6.38
C TYR A 150 -2.22 19.91 5.90
N ASP A 151 -2.02 20.08 4.58
CA ASP A 151 -1.18 21.15 4.04
C ASP A 151 -1.77 22.54 4.25
N ALA A 152 -3.11 22.66 4.21
CA ALA A 152 -3.80 23.91 4.52
C ALA A 152 -3.59 24.30 5.99
N ALA A 153 -3.70 23.34 6.91
CA ALA A 153 -3.45 23.55 8.33
C ALA A 153 -1.96 23.81 8.61
N TYR A 154 -1.05 23.06 7.99
CA TYR A 154 0.38 23.24 8.19
C TYR A 154 0.81 24.67 7.82
N ARG A 155 0.35 25.18 6.67
CA ARG A 155 0.62 26.56 6.23
C ARG A 155 0.01 27.63 7.14
N SER A 156 -1.08 27.34 7.86
CA SER A 156 -1.69 28.31 8.77
C SER A 156 -1.01 28.35 10.14
N PHE A 157 -0.49 27.22 10.63
CA PHE A 157 0.06 27.10 11.98
C PHE A 157 1.59 27.11 12.05
N VAL A 158 2.27 26.69 11.00
CA VAL A 158 3.74 26.60 10.94
C VAL A 158 4.23 27.59 9.90
N ARG A 159 4.65 28.78 10.35
CA ARG A 159 5.35 29.80 9.56
C ARG A 159 6.83 29.76 9.87
#